data_AF-A0A058Z077-F1
#
_entry.id   AF-A0A058Z077-F1
#
_cell.length_a   1.000
_cell.length_b   1.000
_cell.length_c   1.000
_cell.angle_alpha   90.00
_cell.angle_beta   90.00
_cell.angle_gamma   90.00
#
_symmetry.space_group_name_H-M   'P 1'
#
loop_
_entity.id
_entity.type
_entity.pdbx_description
1 polymer ?
#
loop_
_entity_poly.entity_id
_entity_poly.type
_entity_poly.pdbx_seq_one_letter_code
_entity_poly.pdbx_strand_id
1 'polypeptide(L)'
;MRRTRAPVARPARRSRCPGTSSVLRDRPGDPAPAAPSGGRSDRGRLAAGPCSSVPPGPTAGRGAPAPRPCRRSAEHLRMLPLVRGGSGGLIYFIHEGENHDELPFHHDEARPEFLRQLKACGHTGKEGKVTILYGLAANLPRVAVAGLGKEEQHEDNSPGAQRKQEIIRTASALAAQALRDDGAEDFIFYALGRALDPSPMAEGALLGLYKYESFKGGRRLGEAPPAGAERPRFTMGCVAPQFMGVVNPIPWMNGMRAGHFQNMARDLMNAPANYMTPTLFAAEAARLAAQVTEAARGWISDAEPMTLKVTAHDRAWAEEQKMGAFLSVTNGSAQSPVFLEVEYLLGEKPAAGPTVLVGKGVTFDTGGISIKPSDGMALMKGDMGGAAVVLATILGVAHAHQEAHLIGLIPLCENMPGGRATKPGDVVLSRKGSSIEVDNTDAEGRLILCDALDYAREFRPAAVLNFATLTGAMDVALGFGCAGVFANDEALWQRIDRHGRASQDLLWRMPLLDCHRRAMAGTFTDLINLPASGRSAGACTAAAFLAHFVPDDQPWAHFDIAGVMHTRRGEGHHVAGMSGRPVRALLSLFLARYH
;
A
#
# COMPACT_ATOMS: atom_id res chain seq x y z
N MET A 1 15.73 39.83 39.12
CA MET A 1 15.09 40.58 40.24
C MET A 1 13.60 40.24 40.28
N ARG A 2 12.92 40.33 41.46
CA ARG A 2 11.43 40.32 41.73
C ARG A 2 10.57 39.27 40.96
N ARG A 3 9.94 38.24 41.58
CA ARG A 3 8.76 38.24 42.51
C ARG A 3 7.56 39.02 41.96
N THR A 4 6.31 38.52 41.90
CA THR A 4 5.45 37.81 42.91
C THR A 4 4.60 36.67 42.29
N ARG A 5 4.27 35.53 42.92
CA ARG A 5 3.48 35.16 44.15
C ARG A 5 1.93 35.10 43.96
N ALA A 6 1.30 34.08 44.58
CA ALA A 6 -0.12 33.66 44.43
C ALA A 6 -1.01 33.97 45.66
N PRO A 7 -2.33 33.62 45.63
CA PRO A 7 -2.89 32.51 46.44
C PRO A 7 -3.90 31.61 45.64
N VAL A 8 -4.05 30.29 45.83
CA VAL A 8 -4.43 29.43 46.99
C VAL A 8 -5.93 29.40 47.34
N ALA A 9 -6.61 28.26 47.07
CA ALA A 9 -7.75 27.75 47.86
C ALA A 9 -8.06 26.25 47.54
N ARG A 10 -8.42 25.46 48.57
CA ARG A 10 -8.99 24.08 48.51
C ARG A 10 -9.68 23.81 49.87
N PRO A 11 -10.81 23.08 49.97
CA PRO A 11 -10.79 21.89 50.84
C PRO A 11 -11.79 20.75 50.55
N ALA A 12 -11.30 19.49 50.61
CA ALA A 12 -11.93 18.30 51.23
C ALA A 12 -13.33 17.80 50.70
N ARG A 13 -13.90 16.64 51.09
CA ARG A 13 -13.62 15.60 52.13
C ARG A 13 -13.75 14.14 51.63
N ARG A 14 -13.22 13.23 52.46
CA ARG A 14 -13.19 11.75 52.45
C ARG A 14 -14.55 11.02 52.47
N SER A 15 -14.55 9.75 52.06
CA SER A 15 -15.29 8.61 52.67
C SER A 15 -14.44 7.30 52.59
N ARG A 16 -14.89 6.15 53.13
CA ARG A 16 -14.07 4.92 53.34
C ARG A 16 -14.88 3.60 53.42
N CYS A 17 -14.41 2.54 52.72
CA CYS A 17 -14.48 1.09 53.08
C CYS A 17 -15.89 0.43 53.22
N PRO A 18 -16.06 -0.91 53.48
CA PRO A 18 -15.10 -2.05 53.55
C PRO A 18 -15.50 -3.37 52.80
N GLY A 19 -14.60 -4.39 52.80
CA GLY A 19 -14.91 -5.84 52.61
C GLY A 19 -14.70 -6.45 51.19
N THR A 20 -14.32 -7.73 50.98
CA THR A 20 -13.91 -8.88 51.85
C THR A 20 -13.02 -9.92 51.09
N SER A 21 -12.46 -10.93 51.79
CA SER A 21 -11.60 -12.08 51.34
C SER A 21 -12.33 -13.18 50.53
N SER A 22 -11.75 -14.27 49.98
CA SER A 22 -10.47 -15.04 50.12
C SER A 22 -9.97 -15.57 48.73
N VAL A 23 -8.80 -16.21 48.46
CA VAL A 23 -7.64 -16.86 49.16
C VAL A 23 -7.70 -18.41 49.38
N LEU A 24 -6.93 -19.18 48.57
CA LEU A 24 -6.29 -20.55 48.68
C LEU A 24 -5.82 -20.97 47.24
N ARG A 25 -4.67 -21.58 46.87
CA ARG A 25 -3.79 -22.71 47.32
C ARG A 25 -4.35 -24.12 47.00
N ASP A 26 -3.60 -25.15 46.56
CA ASP A 26 -2.15 -25.32 46.22
C ASP A 26 -1.93 -26.50 45.20
N ARG A 27 -0.66 -26.87 44.84
CA ARG A 27 -0.23 -28.00 43.95
C ARG A 27 -0.14 -29.38 44.71
N PRO A 28 0.53 -30.50 44.29
CA PRO A 28 1.18 -30.93 43.01
C PRO A 28 0.95 -32.41 42.57
N GLY A 29 1.65 -32.90 41.51
CA GLY A 29 1.80 -34.36 41.24
C GLY A 29 2.50 -34.77 39.91
N ASP A 30 3.69 -35.39 40.00
CA ASP A 30 4.40 -36.22 38.99
C ASP A 30 4.23 -37.73 39.37
N PRO A 31 4.68 -38.80 38.64
CA PRO A 31 5.70 -38.85 37.56
C PRO A 31 5.40 -39.80 36.36
N ALA A 32 6.39 -40.04 35.48
CA ALA A 32 6.44 -41.10 34.43
C ALA A 32 6.84 -42.49 34.98
N PRO A 33 6.78 -43.61 34.19
CA PRO A 33 7.98 -44.01 33.41
C PRO A 33 7.78 -44.94 32.16
N ALA A 34 8.92 -45.25 31.50
CA ALA A 34 9.28 -46.51 30.79
C ALA A 34 8.88 -46.79 29.32
N ALA A 35 9.75 -47.54 28.64
CA ALA A 35 9.61 -48.18 27.31
C ALA A 35 9.69 -49.72 27.46
N PRO A 36 9.52 -50.56 26.40
CA PRO A 36 10.73 -51.03 25.66
C PRO A 36 10.57 -51.57 24.20
N SER A 37 11.72 -51.71 23.49
CA SER A 37 12.15 -52.80 22.58
C SER A 37 11.33 -53.33 21.36
N GLY A 38 12.03 -53.61 20.23
CA GLY A 38 11.81 -54.84 19.43
C GLY A 38 12.03 -54.81 17.89
N GLY A 39 12.87 -55.73 17.35
CA GLY A 39 12.99 -56.05 15.89
C GLY A 39 13.83 -55.07 15.03
N ARG A 40 14.65 -55.42 14.02
CA ARG A 40 14.83 -56.58 13.10
C ARG A 40 13.55 -56.96 12.33
N SER A 41 13.54 -57.18 11.01
CA SER A 41 14.55 -57.12 9.91
C SER A 41 13.79 -56.80 8.58
N ASP A 42 14.29 -56.79 7.34
CA ASP A 42 15.41 -57.46 6.63
C ASP A 42 15.64 -56.78 5.23
N ARG A 43 16.61 -57.26 4.43
CA ARG A 43 16.83 -57.13 2.95
C ARG A 43 16.05 -56.08 2.12
N GLY A 44 16.63 -55.33 1.17
CA GLY A 44 18.01 -55.30 0.63
C GLY A 44 18.08 -55.09 -0.90
N ARG A 45 19.29 -54.83 -1.43
CA ARG A 45 19.69 -54.64 -2.86
C ARG A 45 19.36 -53.30 -3.54
N LEU A 46 20.37 -52.42 -3.54
CA LEU A 46 20.64 -51.45 -4.62
C LEU A 46 21.64 -52.05 -5.64
N ALA A 47 21.49 -51.69 -6.91
CA ALA A 47 22.51 -51.70 -7.98
C ALA A 47 21.98 -50.75 -9.09
N ALA A 48 22.68 -49.70 -9.53
CA ALA A 48 23.86 -49.72 -10.41
C ALA A 48 23.59 -50.50 -11.72
N GLY A 49 23.68 -49.92 -12.94
CA GLY A 49 24.43 -48.73 -13.38
C GLY A 49 23.94 -48.13 -14.72
N PRO A 50 24.81 -47.47 -15.51
CA PRO A 50 24.41 -46.38 -16.41
C PRO A 50 24.49 -46.69 -17.93
N CYS A 51 23.97 -45.77 -18.78
CA CYS A 51 24.72 -44.98 -19.79
C CYS A 51 23.84 -44.52 -20.99
N SER A 52 24.14 -43.32 -21.50
CA SER A 52 23.95 -42.80 -22.88
C SER A 52 22.75 -43.21 -23.77
N SER A 53 21.97 -42.22 -24.22
CA SER A 53 21.82 -41.90 -25.66
C SER A 53 21.04 -40.59 -25.88
N VAL A 54 21.29 -39.92 -27.01
CA VAL A 54 20.59 -38.70 -27.47
C VAL A 54 19.92 -38.98 -28.81
N PRO A 55 18.62 -38.69 -28.99
CA PRO A 55 17.96 -38.58 -30.29
C PRO A 55 17.81 -37.10 -30.75
N PRO A 56 17.70 -36.83 -32.06
CA PRO A 56 17.79 -35.47 -32.63
C PRO A 56 16.45 -34.73 -32.74
N GLY A 57 16.53 -33.40 -32.92
CA GLY A 57 15.38 -32.55 -33.22
C GLY A 57 14.89 -32.61 -34.68
N PRO A 58 13.63 -32.20 -34.96
CA PRO A 58 13.03 -32.26 -36.30
C PRO A 58 13.46 -31.11 -37.23
N THR A 59 13.41 -31.36 -38.53
CA THR A 59 13.82 -30.45 -39.60
C THR A 59 12.69 -29.56 -40.13
N ALA A 60 13.04 -28.48 -40.85
CA ALA A 60 12.08 -27.55 -41.45
C ALA A 60 11.25 -28.21 -42.57
N GLY A 61 9.93 -27.92 -42.61
CA GLY A 61 9.03 -28.56 -43.57
C GLY A 61 7.75 -27.79 -43.89
N ARG A 62 7.80 -27.04 -45.01
CA ARG A 62 6.67 -26.55 -45.84
C ARG A 62 5.74 -25.49 -45.20
N GLY A 63 5.43 -24.44 -45.96
CA GLY A 63 4.67 -23.28 -45.49
C GLY A 63 3.15 -23.48 -45.52
N ALA A 64 2.47 -22.90 -44.51
CA ALA A 64 1.02 -22.68 -44.53
C ALA A 64 0.66 -21.40 -45.31
N PRO A 65 -0.54 -21.28 -45.89
CA PRO A 65 -0.93 -20.11 -46.67
C PRO A 65 -1.16 -18.88 -45.77
N ALA A 66 -0.76 -17.70 -46.27
CA ALA A 66 -1.04 -16.44 -45.59
C ALA A 66 -2.57 -16.21 -45.45
N PRO A 67 -3.06 -15.74 -44.29
CA PRO A 67 -4.49 -15.49 -44.09
C PRO A 67 -4.96 -14.36 -45.02
N ARG A 68 -5.93 -14.66 -45.89
CA ARG A 68 -6.58 -13.64 -46.71
C ARG A 68 -7.37 -12.68 -45.81
N PRO A 69 -7.31 -11.36 -46.03
CA PRO A 69 -8.08 -10.41 -45.22
C PRO A 69 -9.58 -10.67 -45.39
N CYS A 70 -10.27 -10.94 -44.29
CA CYS A 70 -11.70 -11.24 -44.31
C CYS A 70 -12.51 -9.98 -44.60
N ARG A 71 -12.88 -9.76 -45.87
CA ARG A 71 -13.83 -8.71 -46.27
C ARG A 71 -15.26 -9.07 -45.83
N ARG A 72 -15.54 -8.95 -44.53
CA ARG A 72 -16.91 -8.95 -43.98
C ARG A 72 -17.15 -7.70 -43.15
N SER A 73 -17.78 -6.76 -43.85
CA SER A 73 -18.47 -5.52 -43.43
C SER A 73 -18.42 -5.06 -41.96
N ALA A 74 -18.15 -3.76 -41.81
CA ALA A 74 -18.15 -3.02 -40.55
C ALA A 74 -19.54 -2.82 -39.87
N GLU A 75 -20.56 -3.57 -40.29
CA GLU A 75 -21.98 -3.33 -39.97
C GLU A 75 -22.43 -3.90 -38.61
N HIS A 76 -21.51 -4.46 -37.82
CA HIS A 76 -21.82 -5.08 -36.52
C HIS A 76 -21.11 -4.41 -35.32
N LEU A 77 -20.75 -3.13 -35.45
CA LEU A 77 -20.46 -2.25 -34.31
C LEU A 77 -21.75 -1.87 -33.53
N ARG A 78 -22.53 -2.88 -33.13
CA ARG A 78 -23.44 -2.73 -31.99
C ARG A 78 -22.58 -2.64 -30.74
N MET A 79 -22.13 -1.43 -30.44
CA MET A 79 -21.45 -1.08 -29.20
C MET A 79 -22.19 -1.71 -28.01
N LEU A 80 -21.44 -2.20 -27.03
CA LEU A 80 -21.98 -2.43 -25.69
C LEU A 80 -22.77 -1.18 -25.26
N PRO A 81 -23.96 -1.31 -24.65
CA PRO A 81 -24.87 -0.20 -24.42
C PRO A 81 -24.15 0.92 -23.65
N LEU A 82 -23.74 1.95 -24.39
CA LEU A 82 -22.96 3.07 -23.85
C LEU A 82 -23.87 3.84 -22.91
N VAL A 83 -23.57 3.70 -21.62
CA VAL A 83 -24.31 4.27 -20.49
C VAL A 83 -25.71 3.69 -20.30
N ARG A 84 -26.08 3.40 -19.04
CA ARG A 84 -27.46 3.06 -18.68
C ARG A 84 -28.32 4.31 -18.52
N GLY A 85 -28.65 4.95 -19.63
CA GLY A 85 -29.52 6.14 -19.67
C GLY A 85 -28.75 7.47 -19.63
N GLY A 86 -29.42 8.56 -19.26
CA GLY A 86 -28.89 9.91 -19.41
C GLY A 86 -27.82 10.35 -18.38
N SER A 87 -27.35 9.48 -17.48
CA SER A 87 -26.54 9.88 -16.32
C SER A 87 -25.03 9.63 -16.44
N GLY A 88 -24.51 9.01 -17.50
CA GLY A 88 -23.07 8.77 -17.67
C GLY A 88 -22.32 9.77 -18.55
N GLY A 89 -21.02 9.57 -18.69
CA GLY A 89 -20.16 10.38 -19.57
C GLY A 89 -19.02 9.58 -20.21
N LEU A 90 -18.61 10.03 -21.39
CA LEU A 90 -17.47 9.49 -22.12
C LEU A 90 -16.19 10.30 -21.78
N ILE A 91 -15.04 9.64 -21.65
CA ILE A 91 -13.73 10.29 -21.52
C ILE A 91 -12.95 10.07 -22.81
N TYR A 92 -12.61 11.15 -23.49
CA TYR A 92 -11.90 11.15 -24.78
C TYR A 92 -10.57 11.91 -24.65
N PHE A 93 -9.49 11.35 -25.19
CA PHE A 93 -8.17 11.97 -25.12
C PHE A 93 -7.77 12.60 -26.46
N ILE A 94 -7.07 13.74 -26.41
CA ILE A 94 -6.38 14.35 -27.57
C ILE A 94 -4.99 14.85 -27.19
N HIS A 95 -4.07 14.80 -28.16
CA HIS A 95 -2.73 15.37 -28.10
C HIS A 95 -2.70 16.81 -28.63
N GLU A 96 -1.67 17.56 -28.24
CA GLU A 96 -1.50 18.96 -28.64
C GLU A 96 -1.10 19.08 -30.10
N GLY A 97 -1.96 19.70 -30.91
CA GLY A 97 -1.72 19.96 -32.34
C GLY A 97 -2.33 18.96 -33.33
N GLU A 98 -3.13 17.97 -32.87
CA GLU A 98 -3.85 17.06 -33.77
C GLU A 98 -4.88 17.80 -34.65
N ASN A 99 -5.03 17.37 -35.92
CA ASN A 99 -6.10 17.89 -36.77
C ASN A 99 -7.46 17.37 -36.27
N HIS A 100 -8.31 18.28 -35.80
CA HIS A 100 -9.63 17.93 -35.27
C HIS A 100 -10.50 17.12 -36.25
N ASP A 101 -10.45 17.42 -37.56
CA ASP A 101 -11.30 16.71 -38.54
C ASP A 101 -10.93 15.23 -38.73
N GLU A 102 -9.64 14.91 -38.55
CA GLU A 102 -9.08 13.56 -38.70
C GLU A 102 -9.28 12.69 -37.45
N LEU A 103 -9.65 13.29 -36.30
CA LEU A 103 -9.74 12.59 -35.02
C LEU A 103 -10.62 11.32 -35.08
N PRO A 104 -10.17 10.19 -34.52
CA PRO A 104 -10.94 8.96 -34.49
C PRO A 104 -12.09 9.05 -33.48
N PHE A 105 -13.32 9.22 -33.98
CA PHE A 105 -14.55 9.16 -33.18
C PHE A 105 -15.57 8.25 -33.88
N HIS A 106 -15.51 6.97 -33.55
CA HIS A 106 -16.38 5.89 -34.06
C HIS A 106 -17.72 5.89 -33.32
N HIS A 107 -18.54 6.91 -33.58
CA HIS A 107 -19.97 6.94 -33.25
C HIS A 107 -20.65 7.85 -34.27
N ASP A 108 -21.02 7.29 -35.41
CA ASP A 108 -21.24 8.05 -36.66
C ASP A 108 -22.33 9.14 -36.54
N GLU A 109 -23.41 8.87 -35.80
CA GLU A 109 -24.48 9.85 -35.51
C GLU A 109 -23.99 11.07 -34.70
N ALA A 110 -22.99 10.87 -33.84
CA ALA A 110 -22.49 11.89 -32.90
C ALA A 110 -21.22 12.60 -33.40
N ARG A 111 -20.48 12.00 -34.35
CA ARG A 111 -19.22 12.56 -34.87
C ARG A 111 -19.36 13.99 -35.43
N PRO A 112 -20.40 14.36 -36.21
CA PRO A 112 -20.53 15.73 -36.72
C PRO A 112 -20.65 16.76 -35.60
N GLU A 113 -21.43 16.44 -34.56
CA GLU A 113 -21.67 17.33 -33.41
C GLU A 113 -20.46 17.38 -32.47
N PHE A 114 -19.78 16.24 -32.25
CA PHE A 114 -18.49 16.17 -31.54
C PHE A 114 -17.47 17.13 -32.17
N LEU A 115 -17.27 17.06 -33.48
CA LEU A 115 -16.33 17.93 -34.20
C LEU A 115 -16.75 19.41 -34.17
N ARG A 116 -18.06 19.68 -34.27
CA ARG A 116 -18.60 21.05 -34.17
C ARG A 116 -18.30 21.67 -32.81
N GLN A 117 -18.60 20.97 -31.71
CA GLN A 117 -18.37 21.48 -30.36
C GLN A 117 -16.87 21.54 -30.01
N LEU A 118 -16.08 20.55 -30.41
CA LEU A 118 -14.63 20.53 -30.15
C LEU A 118 -13.89 21.69 -30.83
N LYS A 119 -14.30 22.05 -32.06
CA LYS A 119 -13.82 23.27 -32.74
C LYS A 119 -14.30 24.54 -32.03
N ALA A 120 -15.57 24.61 -31.66
CA ALA A 120 -16.16 25.79 -31.01
C ALA A 120 -15.57 26.08 -29.61
N CYS A 121 -15.19 25.06 -28.84
CA CYS A 121 -14.65 25.23 -27.49
C CYS A 121 -13.13 25.51 -27.42
N GLY A 122 -12.42 25.46 -28.55
CA GLY A 122 -10.98 25.74 -28.63
C GLY A 122 -10.14 24.84 -27.71
N HIS A 123 -10.48 23.56 -27.59
CA HIS A 123 -9.66 22.61 -26.85
C HIS A 123 -8.53 22.08 -27.74
N THR A 124 -7.30 22.53 -27.49
CA THR A 124 -6.12 22.27 -28.34
C THR A 124 -5.29 21.05 -27.97
N GLY A 125 -5.67 20.30 -26.93
CA GLY A 125 -4.98 19.10 -26.43
C GLY A 125 -3.88 19.34 -25.41
N LYS A 126 -3.68 20.59 -24.96
CA LYS A 126 -2.71 20.97 -23.93
C LYS A 126 -2.86 20.13 -22.64
N GLU A 127 -1.74 19.66 -22.09
CA GLU A 127 -1.67 18.85 -20.86
C GLU A 127 -2.53 19.45 -19.73
N GLY A 128 -3.34 18.61 -19.10
CA GLY A 128 -4.15 18.97 -17.93
C GLY A 128 -5.39 19.82 -18.23
N LYS A 129 -5.62 20.26 -19.47
CA LYS A 129 -6.90 20.87 -19.87
C LYS A 129 -7.96 19.77 -19.96
N VAL A 130 -9.15 20.04 -19.42
CA VAL A 130 -10.37 19.24 -19.64
C VAL A 130 -11.48 20.17 -20.15
N THR A 131 -12.37 19.66 -21.00
CA THR A 131 -13.57 20.39 -21.47
C THR A 131 -14.70 19.41 -21.73
N ILE A 132 -15.89 19.68 -21.20
CA ILE A 132 -17.08 18.85 -21.42
C ILE A 132 -17.82 19.35 -22.66
N LEU A 133 -18.15 18.42 -23.56
CA LEU A 133 -19.05 18.59 -24.69
C LEU A 133 -20.39 17.92 -24.33
N TYR A 134 -21.51 18.47 -24.79
CA TYR A 134 -22.84 18.13 -24.29
C TYR A 134 -23.80 17.70 -25.39
N GLY A 135 -24.63 16.69 -25.12
CA GLY A 135 -25.77 16.30 -25.98
C GLY A 135 -25.38 15.86 -27.39
N LEU A 136 -24.24 15.16 -27.56
CA LEU A 136 -23.75 14.76 -28.89
C LEU A 136 -24.63 13.69 -29.56
N ALA A 137 -25.30 12.88 -28.75
CA ALA A 137 -26.40 11.99 -29.13
C ALA A 137 -27.23 11.67 -27.88
N ALA A 138 -28.41 11.04 -28.05
CA ALA A 138 -29.32 10.72 -26.94
C ALA A 138 -28.71 9.77 -25.88
N ASN A 139 -27.73 8.97 -26.28
CA ASN A 139 -26.92 8.06 -25.44
C ASN A 139 -25.54 8.65 -25.05
N LEU A 140 -25.19 9.84 -25.55
CA LEU A 140 -23.93 10.55 -25.27
C LEU A 140 -24.22 11.98 -24.76
N PRO A 141 -24.81 12.11 -23.55
CA PRO A 141 -25.19 13.41 -22.99
C PRO A 141 -23.97 14.26 -22.60
N ARG A 142 -22.82 13.62 -22.30
CA ARG A 142 -21.59 14.25 -21.80
C ARG A 142 -20.36 13.56 -22.38
N VAL A 143 -19.40 14.34 -22.88
CA VAL A 143 -18.06 13.86 -23.27
C VAL A 143 -17.00 14.80 -22.72
N ALA A 144 -16.19 14.33 -21.77
CA ALA A 144 -15.02 15.06 -21.30
C ALA A 144 -13.83 14.80 -22.24
N VAL A 145 -13.44 15.84 -22.97
CA VAL A 145 -12.21 15.86 -23.77
C VAL A 145 -11.05 16.31 -22.88
N ALA A 146 -10.01 15.48 -22.80
CA ALA A 146 -8.85 15.68 -21.94
C ALA A 146 -7.54 15.76 -22.74
N GLY A 147 -6.74 16.79 -22.47
CA GLY A 147 -5.49 17.05 -23.17
C GLY A 147 -4.31 16.27 -22.58
N LEU A 148 -3.61 15.53 -23.44
CA LEU A 148 -2.40 14.76 -23.14
C LEU A 148 -1.10 15.54 -23.42
N GLY A 149 -1.18 16.82 -23.79
CA GLY A 149 -0.02 17.57 -24.27
C GLY A 149 0.50 17.01 -25.60
N LYS A 150 1.70 17.45 -26.00
CA LYS A 150 2.33 17.02 -27.26
C LYS A 150 2.51 15.51 -27.31
N GLU A 151 2.32 14.91 -28.48
CA GLU A 151 2.73 13.52 -28.65
C GLU A 151 4.25 13.43 -28.80
N GLU A 152 4.87 12.61 -27.97
CA GLU A 152 6.29 12.29 -28.00
C GLU A 152 6.49 10.77 -28.08
N GLN A 153 7.43 10.35 -28.92
CA GLN A 153 7.88 8.97 -29.00
C GLN A 153 9.09 8.78 -28.10
N HIS A 154 9.04 7.76 -27.26
CA HIS A 154 10.03 7.48 -26.21
C HIS A 154 10.29 5.97 -26.17
N GLU A 155 11.53 5.57 -25.87
CA GLU A 155 11.87 4.16 -25.69
C GLU A 155 11.14 3.57 -24.47
N ASP A 156 10.79 2.29 -24.52
CA ASP A 156 10.11 1.62 -23.42
C ASP A 156 10.93 1.67 -22.12
N ASN A 157 10.24 1.88 -21.00
CA ASN A 157 10.82 2.12 -19.66
C ASN A 157 11.69 3.37 -19.51
N SER A 158 11.88 4.20 -20.54
CA SER A 158 12.59 5.48 -20.42
C SER A 158 11.85 6.49 -19.50
N PRO A 159 12.51 7.54 -18.99
CA PRO A 159 11.86 8.61 -18.23
C PRO A 159 10.72 9.32 -18.99
N GLY A 160 10.78 9.36 -20.33
CA GLY A 160 9.71 9.93 -21.16
C GLY A 160 8.50 9.02 -21.29
N ALA A 161 8.71 7.70 -21.46
CA ALA A 161 7.62 6.72 -21.43
C ALA A 161 6.93 6.68 -20.05
N GLN A 162 7.71 6.80 -18.97
CA GLN A 162 7.21 6.97 -17.61
C GLN A 162 6.34 8.23 -17.46
N ARG A 163 6.83 9.39 -17.94
CA ARG A 163 6.09 10.66 -17.95
C ARG A 163 4.79 10.58 -18.77
N LYS A 164 4.79 9.87 -19.90
CA LYS A 164 3.59 9.65 -20.74
C LYS A 164 2.48 8.93 -19.94
N GLN A 165 2.81 7.92 -19.14
CA GLN A 165 1.81 7.29 -18.26
C GLN A 165 1.27 8.27 -17.20
N GLU A 166 2.12 9.12 -16.63
CA GLU A 166 1.72 10.07 -15.58
C GLU A 166 0.76 11.15 -16.09
N ILE A 167 0.98 11.59 -17.33
CA ILE A 167 0.05 12.47 -18.05
C ILE A 167 -1.29 11.75 -18.27
N ILE A 168 -1.30 10.47 -18.67
CA ILE A 168 -2.53 9.69 -18.82
C ILE A 168 -3.27 9.54 -17.48
N ARG A 169 -2.58 9.25 -16.36
CA ARG A 169 -3.19 9.21 -15.01
C ARG A 169 -3.86 10.53 -14.67
N THR A 170 -3.14 11.62 -14.89
CA THR A 170 -3.58 12.97 -14.51
C THR A 170 -4.74 13.47 -15.37
N ALA A 171 -4.68 13.27 -16.69
CA ALA A 171 -5.78 13.56 -17.60
C ALA A 171 -7.04 12.73 -17.27
N SER A 172 -6.87 11.43 -16.95
CA SER A 172 -7.97 10.53 -16.58
C SER A 172 -8.62 10.93 -15.26
N ALA A 173 -7.83 11.34 -14.26
CA ALA A 173 -8.33 11.87 -13.00
C ALA A 173 -9.15 13.15 -13.19
N LEU A 174 -8.60 14.13 -13.92
CA LEU A 174 -9.26 15.41 -14.17
C LEU A 174 -10.55 15.23 -14.99
N ALA A 175 -10.56 14.33 -15.98
CA ALA A 175 -11.74 14.02 -16.76
C ALA A 175 -12.86 13.36 -15.94
N ALA A 176 -12.51 12.36 -15.11
CA ALA A 176 -13.46 11.70 -14.22
C ALA A 176 -13.97 12.64 -13.12
N GLN A 177 -13.12 13.52 -12.58
CA GLN A 177 -13.52 14.58 -11.65
C GLN A 177 -14.51 15.56 -12.30
N ALA A 178 -14.22 16.05 -13.52
CA ALA A 178 -15.09 16.96 -14.25
C ALA A 178 -16.45 16.33 -14.56
N LEU A 179 -16.51 15.09 -15.05
CA LEU A 179 -17.77 14.39 -15.31
C LEU A 179 -18.57 14.15 -14.02
N ARG A 180 -17.91 13.73 -12.92
CA ARG A 180 -18.56 13.60 -11.61
C ARG A 180 -19.19 14.91 -11.15
N ASP A 181 -18.46 16.02 -11.25
CA ASP A 181 -18.91 17.31 -10.73
C ASP A 181 -19.94 17.99 -11.65
N ASP A 182 -20.02 17.59 -12.93
CA ASP A 182 -21.15 17.86 -13.85
C ASP A 182 -22.37 16.95 -13.59
N GLY A 183 -22.27 15.99 -12.66
CA GLY A 183 -23.34 15.09 -12.26
C GLY A 183 -23.45 13.81 -13.09
N ALA A 184 -22.32 13.23 -13.52
CA ALA A 184 -22.27 11.92 -14.15
C ALA A 184 -21.92 10.78 -13.18
N GLU A 185 -22.59 9.64 -13.35
CA GLU A 185 -22.56 8.47 -12.46
C GLU A 185 -21.81 7.26 -13.04
N ASP A 186 -21.73 7.14 -14.37
CA ASP A 186 -20.96 6.12 -15.10
C ASP A 186 -19.90 6.78 -15.99
N PHE A 187 -18.72 6.15 -16.15
CA PHE A 187 -17.61 6.65 -16.98
C PHE A 187 -17.11 5.61 -17.98
N ILE A 188 -17.11 5.95 -19.27
CA ILE A 188 -16.57 5.08 -20.33
C ILE A 188 -15.34 5.75 -20.95
N PHE A 189 -14.19 5.08 -20.85
CA PHE A 189 -12.92 5.52 -21.40
C PHE A 189 -12.81 5.14 -22.88
N TYR A 190 -12.62 6.15 -23.72
CA TYR A 190 -12.54 6.02 -25.16
C TYR A 190 -11.08 6.11 -25.62
N ALA A 191 -10.41 4.96 -25.60
CA ALA A 191 -9.09 4.77 -26.20
C ALA A 191 -9.20 4.37 -27.70
N LEU A 192 -10.41 4.28 -28.24
CA LEU A 192 -10.67 3.94 -29.64
C LEU A 192 -10.01 4.96 -30.60
N GLY A 193 -8.91 4.52 -31.20
CA GLY A 193 -8.10 5.24 -32.17
C GLY A 193 -6.64 5.43 -31.73
N ARG A 194 -6.28 5.05 -30.50
CA ARG A 194 -5.01 5.45 -29.87
C ARG A 194 -4.28 4.30 -29.18
N ALA A 195 -2.96 4.25 -29.34
CA ALA A 195 -2.07 3.35 -28.61
C ALA A 195 -1.79 3.86 -27.18
N LEU A 196 -2.83 3.94 -26.35
CA LEU A 196 -2.75 4.32 -24.94
C LEU A 196 -2.89 3.08 -24.03
N ASP A 197 -2.17 3.07 -22.92
CA ASP A 197 -2.26 2.01 -21.91
C ASP A 197 -3.53 2.19 -21.03
N PRO A 198 -4.42 1.19 -20.95
CA PRO A 198 -5.60 1.24 -20.07
C PRO A 198 -5.27 1.26 -18.57
N SER A 199 -4.09 0.81 -18.15
CA SER A 199 -3.68 0.74 -16.73
C SER A 199 -3.66 2.13 -16.05
N PRO A 200 -2.85 3.11 -16.50
CA PRO A 200 -2.86 4.46 -15.93
C PRO A 200 -4.21 5.18 -16.06
N MET A 201 -5.08 4.81 -17.01
CA MET A 201 -6.43 5.38 -17.10
C MET A 201 -7.30 4.98 -15.91
N ALA A 202 -7.44 3.66 -15.69
CA ALA A 202 -8.18 3.11 -14.56
C ALA A 202 -7.64 3.62 -13.22
N GLU A 203 -6.31 3.56 -13.08
CA GLU A 203 -5.59 3.95 -11.89
C GLU A 203 -5.79 5.45 -11.57
N GLY A 204 -5.52 6.34 -12.53
CA GLY A 204 -5.63 7.78 -12.35
C GLY A 204 -7.06 8.22 -12.04
N ALA A 205 -8.04 7.68 -12.75
CA ALA A 205 -9.45 7.97 -12.49
C ALA A 205 -9.88 7.52 -11.10
N LEU A 206 -9.57 6.28 -10.69
CA LEU A 206 -9.95 5.75 -9.38
C LEU A 206 -9.25 6.47 -8.22
N LEU A 207 -8.00 6.90 -8.40
CA LEU A 207 -7.26 7.73 -7.44
C LEU A 207 -7.77 9.18 -7.38
N GLY A 208 -8.21 9.74 -8.52
CA GLY A 208 -8.76 11.10 -8.63
C GLY A 208 -10.21 11.26 -8.17
N LEU A 209 -11.01 10.19 -8.25
CA LEU A 209 -12.38 10.17 -7.75
C LEU A 209 -12.47 10.02 -6.22
N TYR A 210 -11.40 9.58 -5.57
CA TYR A 210 -11.35 9.29 -4.14
C TYR A 210 -11.70 10.50 -3.26
N LYS A 211 -12.61 10.29 -2.30
CA LYS A 211 -12.94 11.22 -1.22
C LYS A 211 -13.16 10.43 0.07
N TYR A 212 -12.44 10.75 1.15
CA TYR A 212 -12.70 10.17 2.46
C TYR A 212 -13.90 10.87 3.12
N GLU A 213 -15.05 10.20 3.16
CA GLU A 213 -16.31 10.82 3.61
C GLU A 213 -17.07 10.02 4.68
N SER A 214 -16.48 8.95 5.24
CA SER A 214 -17.17 8.00 6.12
C SER A 214 -18.00 8.66 7.24
N PHE A 215 -17.44 9.69 7.90
CA PHE A 215 -18.09 10.41 9.01
C PHE A 215 -18.96 11.61 8.59
N LYS A 216 -19.08 11.93 7.29
CA LYS A 216 -20.07 12.94 6.82
C LYS A 216 -21.49 12.41 7.05
N GLY A 217 -22.41 13.32 7.39
CA GLY A 217 -23.83 13.00 7.59
C GLY A 217 -24.17 12.32 8.93
N GLY A 218 -23.26 12.31 9.91
CA GLY A 218 -23.52 11.77 11.25
C GLY A 218 -23.42 10.24 11.39
N ARG A 219 -22.94 9.55 10.34
CA ARG A 219 -22.70 8.10 10.34
C ARG A 219 -21.64 7.67 11.37
N ARG A 220 -21.79 6.47 11.93
CA ARG A 220 -20.75 5.79 12.72
C ARG A 220 -19.95 4.82 11.85
N LEU A 221 -18.76 4.44 12.34
CA LEU A 221 -17.95 3.41 11.70
C LEU A 221 -18.69 2.05 11.75
N GLY A 222 -18.70 1.31 10.64
CA GLY A 222 -19.34 0.00 10.53
C GLY A 222 -20.85 0.03 10.26
N GLU A 223 -21.51 1.19 10.36
CA GLU A 223 -22.88 1.35 9.87
C GLU A 223 -22.88 1.32 8.33
N ALA A 224 -23.76 0.49 7.75
CA ALA A 224 -24.03 0.57 6.32
C ALA A 224 -24.60 1.96 5.98
N PRO A 225 -24.29 2.53 4.80
CA PRO A 225 -24.92 3.77 4.38
C PRO A 225 -26.46 3.60 4.37
N PRO A 226 -27.23 4.61 4.81
CA PRO A 226 -28.69 4.51 4.81
C PRO A 226 -29.21 4.28 3.38
N ALA A 227 -30.30 3.52 3.25
CA ALA A 227 -30.85 3.16 1.95
C ALA A 227 -31.13 4.41 1.09
N GLY A 228 -30.56 4.46 -0.11
CA GLY A 228 -30.57 5.64 -1.00
C GLY A 228 -29.32 6.52 -0.92
N ALA A 229 -28.53 6.46 0.15
CA ALA A 229 -27.23 7.14 0.24
C ALA A 229 -26.08 6.24 -0.26
N GLU A 230 -26.23 5.66 -1.45
CA GLU A 230 -25.17 4.85 -2.05
C GLU A 230 -23.88 5.68 -2.20
N ARG A 231 -22.71 5.05 -1.97
CA ARG A 231 -21.47 5.59 -2.54
C ARG A 231 -21.67 5.60 -4.06
N PRO A 232 -21.43 6.71 -4.79
CA PRO A 232 -21.68 6.76 -6.23
C PRO A 232 -20.94 5.62 -6.93
N ARG A 233 -21.71 4.70 -7.53
CA ARG A 233 -21.21 3.45 -8.08
C ARG A 233 -20.68 3.67 -9.49
N PHE A 234 -19.52 4.33 -9.59
CA PHE A 234 -18.89 4.61 -10.87
C PHE A 234 -18.59 3.32 -11.66
N THR A 235 -19.45 2.97 -12.62
CA THR A 235 -19.10 1.92 -13.59
C THR A 235 -18.02 2.48 -14.49
N MET A 236 -16.83 1.90 -14.43
CA MET A 236 -15.70 2.28 -15.28
C MET A 236 -15.36 1.16 -16.25
N GLY A 237 -15.27 1.47 -17.53
CA GLY A 237 -14.79 0.55 -18.58
C GLY A 237 -14.01 1.27 -19.67
N CYS A 238 -13.23 0.53 -20.47
CA CYS A 238 -12.40 1.08 -21.54
C CYS A 238 -12.68 0.37 -22.88
N VAL A 239 -12.69 1.14 -23.97
CA VAL A 239 -12.83 0.64 -25.34
C VAL A 239 -11.60 1.07 -26.16
N ALA A 240 -10.87 0.12 -26.75
CA ALA A 240 -9.62 0.34 -27.49
C ALA A 240 -9.55 -0.56 -28.75
N PRO A 241 -8.94 -0.15 -29.89
CA PRO A 241 -9.11 -0.85 -31.17
C PRO A 241 -8.06 -1.90 -31.49
N GLN A 242 -6.88 -1.89 -30.84
CA GLN A 242 -5.83 -2.89 -31.08
C GLN A 242 -6.29 -4.34 -30.84
N PHE A 243 -7.49 -4.55 -30.27
CA PHE A 243 -8.09 -5.86 -30.05
C PHE A 243 -9.57 -5.96 -30.46
N MET A 244 -9.89 -5.73 -31.74
CA MET A 244 -11.14 -6.22 -32.34
C MET A 244 -11.15 -7.76 -32.43
N GLY A 245 -11.28 -8.44 -31.28
CA GLY A 245 -11.37 -9.89 -31.19
C GLY A 245 -11.15 -10.44 -29.77
N VAL A 246 -10.12 -9.97 -29.06
CA VAL A 246 -9.78 -10.40 -27.69
C VAL A 246 -9.24 -9.22 -26.88
N VAL A 247 -10.10 -8.45 -26.22
CA VAL A 247 -9.65 -7.47 -25.23
C VAL A 247 -8.97 -8.23 -24.10
N ASN A 248 -7.66 -8.08 -23.94
CA ASN A 248 -6.98 -8.50 -22.73
C ASN A 248 -7.35 -7.50 -21.60
N PRO A 249 -8.12 -7.91 -20.57
CA PRO A 249 -8.57 -6.99 -19.54
C PRO A 249 -7.47 -6.70 -18.49
N ILE A 250 -6.36 -7.45 -18.49
CA ILE A 250 -5.35 -7.45 -17.43
C ILE A 250 -4.74 -6.05 -17.20
N PRO A 251 -4.36 -5.22 -18.20
CA PRO A 251 -3.83 -3.88 -17.94
C PRO A 251 -4.84 -2.98 -17.21
N TRP A 252 -6.09 -2.97 -17.66
CA TRP A 252 -7.17 -2.22 -17.03
C TRP A 252 -7.46 -2.73 -15.60
N MET A 253 -7.53 -4.06 -15.41
CA MET A 253 -7.70 -4.67 -14.10
C MET A 253 -6.53 -4.39 -13.15
N ASN A 254 -5.29 -4.34 -13.66
CA ASN A 254 -4.11 -3.99 -12.88
C ASN A 254 -4.15 -2.53 -12.44
N GLY A 255 -4.55 -1.60 -13.31
CA GLY A 255 -4.77 -0.18 -12.97
C GLY A 255 -5.88 0.01 -11.93
N MET A 256 -7.02 -0.67 -12.11
CA MET A 256 -8.10 -0.70 -11.12
C MET A 256 -7.62 -1.25 -9.77
N ARG A 257 -6.83 -2.34 -9.76
CA ARG A 257 -6.30 -2.95 -8.53
C ARG A 257 -5.31 -2.01 -7.83
N ALA A 258 -4.40 -1.40 -8.59
CA ALA A 258 -3.42 -0.42 -8.09
C ALA A 258 -4.11 0.79 -7.44
N GLY A 259 -5.09 1.39 -8.11
CA GLY A 259 -5.90 2.48 -7.55
C GLY A 259 -6.75 2.07 -6.35
N HIS A 260 -7.35 0.87 -6.38
CA HIS A 260 -8.22 0.37 -5.31
C HIS A 260 -7.44 0.15 -4.01
N PHE A 261 -6.33 -0.59 -4.05
CA PHE A 261 -5.58 -0.92 -2.83
C PHE A 261 -4.79 0.27 -2.29
N GLN A 262 -4.34 1.21 -3.13
CA GLN A 262 -3.86 2.50 -2.64
C GLN A 262 -4.99 3.27 -1.93
N ASN A 263 -6.20 3.35 -2.51
CA ASN A 263 -7.35 3.97 -1.85
C ASN A 263 -7.77 3.25 -0.55
N MET A 264 -7.56 1.93 -0.44
CA MET A 264 -7.77 1.19 0.80
C MET A 264 -6.76 1.62 1.89
N ALA A 265 -5.48 1.80 1.53
CA ALA A 265 -4.50 2.40 2.45
C ALA A 265 -4.87 3.85 2.81
N ARG A 266 -5.40 4.63 1.86
CA ARG A 266 -5.95 5.97 2.15
C ARG A 266 -7.13 5.92 3.13
N ASP A 267 -8.06 4.97 3.02
CA ASP A 267 -9.21 4.84 3.92
C ASP A 267 -8.76 4.51 5.36
N LEU A 268 -7.76 3.63 5.52
CA LEU A 268 -7.16 3.30 6.82
C LEU A 268 -6.44 4.51 7.44
N MET A 269 -5.61 5.22 6.67
CA MET A 269 -4.83 6.38 7.17
C MET A 269 -5.69 7.64 7.39
N ASN A 270 -6.77 7.83 6.62
CA ASN A 270 -7.67 8.98 6.80
C ASN A 270 -8.65 8.78 7.96
N ALA A 271 -8.84 7.56 8.47
CA ALA A 271 -9.69 7.29 9.62
C ALA A 271 -9.20 8.05 10.88
N PRO A 272 -10.09 8.67 11.67
CA PRO A 272 -9.73 9.21 12.98
C PRO A 272 -9.22 8.08 13.89
N ALA A 273 -8.12 8.30 14.62
CA ALA A 273 -7.47 7.25 15.41
C ALA A 273 -8.40 6.61 16.46
N ASN A 274 -9.31 7.38 17.06
CA ASN A 274 -10.32 6.87 17.99
C ASN A 274 -11.38 5.94 17.33
N TYR A 275 -11.34 5.80 16.01
CA TYR A 275 -12.08 4.85 15.18
C TYR A 275 -11.15 3.93 14.35
N MET A 276 -9.84 3.97 14.60
CA MET A 276 -8.81 3.14 13.95
C MET A 276 -7.72 2.76 14.98
N THR A 277 -8.16 2.40 16.19
CA THR A 277 -7.28 1.94 17.28
C THR A 277 -6.64 0.59 16.92
N PRO A 278 -5.61 0.10 17.63
CA PRO A 278 -4.88 -1.13 17.28
C PRO A 278 -5.80 -2.34 17.05
N THR A 279 -6.78 -2.52 17.94
CA THR A 279 -7.79 -3.60 17.84
C THR A 279 -8.75 -3.40 16.67
N LEU A 280 -9.13 -2.15 16.36
CA LEU A 280 -10.02 -1.86 15.22
C LEU A 280 -9.30 -2.04 13.88
N PHE A 281 -8.03 -1.65 13.77
CA PHE A 281 -7.21 -1.93 12.60
C PHE A 281 -7.07 -3.45 12.37
N ALA A 282 -6.82 -4.23 13.41
CA ALA A 282 -6.73 -5.69 13.32
C ALA A 282 -8.06 -6.34 12.89
N ALA A 283 -9.19 -5.88 13.43
CA ALA A 283 -10.51 -6.35 13.02
C ALA A 283 -10.85 -5.97 11.56
N GLU A 284 -10.51 -4.75 11.14
CA GLU A 284 -10.69 -4.27 9.76
C GLU A 284 -9.80 -5.05 8.78
N ALA A 285 -8.55 -5.36 9.16
CA ALA A 285 -7.66 -6.22 8.38
C ALA A 285 -8.23 -7.62 8.15
N ALA A 286 -8.78 -8.25 9.19
CA ALA A 286 -9.47 -9.54 9.08
C ALA A 286 -10.73 -9.45 8.19
N ARG A 287 -11.51 -8.36 8.31
CA ARG A 287 -12.70 -8.10 7.50
C ARG A 287 -12.35 -7.92 6.01
N LEU A 288 -11.30 -7.18 5.70
CA LEU A 288 -10.80 -6.96 4.33
C LEU A 288 -10.20 -8.24 3.74
N ALA A 289 -9.43 -9.01 4.52
CA ALA A 289 -8.91 -10.31 4.10
C ALA A 289 -10.04 -11.29 3.75
N ALA A 290 -11.09 -11.37 4.57
CA ALA A 290 -12.26 -12.20 4.27
C ALA A 290 -12.97 -11.79 2.97
N GLN A 291 -13.04 -10.48 2.65
CA GLN A 291 -13.61 -10.00 1.38
C GLN A 291 -12.74 -10.38 0.17
N VAL A 292 -11.41 -10.33 0.29
CA VAL A 292 -10.51 -10.80 -0.77
C VAL A 292 -10.63 -12.31 -0.96
N THR A 293 -10.67 -13.10 0.11
CA THR A 293 -10.89 -14.56 0.04
C THR A 293 -12.24 -14.92 -0.57
N GLU A 294 -13.31 -14.16 -0.30
CA GLU A 294 -14.62 -14.38 -0.92
C GLU A 294 -14.58 -14.08 -2.43
N ALA A 295 -14.01 -12.94 -2.84
CA ALA A 295 -13.84 -12.59 -4.25
C ALA A 295 -12.95 -13.59 -5.01
N ALA A 296 -12.00 -14.22 -4.30
CA ALA A 296 -11.09 -15.22 -4.83
C ALA A 296 -11.73 -16.60 -5.10
N ARG A 297 -12.88 -16.92 -4.48
CA ARG A 297 -13.49 -18.27 -4.58
C ARG A 297 -13.80 -18.75 -5.99
N GLY A 298 -14.04 -17.85 -6.94
CA GLY A 298 -14.29 -18.21 -8.34
C GLY A 298 -13.05 -18.65 -9.14
N TRP A 299 -11.85 -18.51 -8.54
CA TRP A 299 -10.56 -18.76 -9.20
C TRP A 299 -9.67 -19.76 -8.45
N ILE A 300 -10.00 -20.08 -7.20
CA ILE A 300 -9.28 -21.09 -6.39
C ILE A 300 -9.79 -22.48 -6.79
N SER A 301 -8.88 -23.43 -6.98
CA SER A 301 -9.20 -24.85 -7.10
C SER A 301 -8.71 -25.63 -5.87
N ASP A 302 -9.29 -26.81 -5.61
CA ASP A 302 -8.82 -27.70 -4.54
C ASP A 302 -7.37 -28.18 -4.73
N ALA A 303 -6.81 -28.05 -5.94
CA ALA A 303 -5.42 -28.36 -6.26
C ALA A 303 -4.45 -27.20 -5.95
N GLU A 304 -4.94 -25.95 -5.90
CA GLU A 304 -4.14 -24.74 -5.68
C GLU A 304 -4.75 -23.88 -4.54
N PRO A 305 -4.73 -24.39 -3.29
CA PRO A 305 -5.39 -23.72 -2.17
C PRO A 305 -4.70 -22.41 -1.76
N MET A 306 -5.35 -21.29 -2.04
CA MET A 306 -4.91 -19.97 -1.58
C MET A 306 -5.02 -19.84 -0.05
N THR A 307 -3.90 -19.62 0.63
CA THR A 307 -3.89 -19.18 2.03
C THR A 307 -3.92 -17.66 2.07
N LEU A 308 -4.90 -17.09 2.78
CA LEU A 308 -4.87 -15.69 3.21
C LEU A 308 -5.38 -15.62 4.66
N LYS A 309 -4.45 -15.53 5.60
CA LYS A 309 -4.70 -15.63 7.04
C LYS A 309 -4.27 -14.36 7.75
N VAL A 310 -5.12 -13.86 8.64
CA VAL A 310 -4.82 -12.76 9.55
C VAL A 310 -4.79 -13.30 10.99
N THR A 311 -3.67 -13.19 11.68
CA THR A 311 -3.50 -13.57 13.09
C THR A 311 -3.28 -12.30 13.93
N ALA A 312 -4.19 -12.00 14.85
CA ALA A 312 -4.05 -10.89 15.78
C ALA A 312 -3.53 -11.41 17.12
N HIS A 313 -2.31 -11.03 17.49
CA HIS A 313 -1.67 -11.39 18.75
C HIS A 313 -1.82 -10.25 19.77
N ASP A 314 -2.04 -10.60 21.03
CA ASP A 314 -2.29 -9.63 22.09
C ASP A 314 -1.01 -9.21 22.84
N ARG A 315 -1.20 -8.48 23.93
CA ARG A 315 -0.10 -8.05 24.81
C ARG A 315 0.63 -9.22 25.46
N ALA A 316 -0.07 -10.28 25.88
CA ALA A 316 0.54 -11.42 26.56
C ALA A 316 1.48 -12.18 25.61
N TRP A 317 1.06 -12.40 24.36
CA TRP A 317 1.94 -12.95 23.32
C TRP A 317 3.16 -12.07 23.07
N ALA A 318 3.01 -10.73 23.01
CA ALA A 318 4.14 -9.82 22.83
C ALA A 318 5.13 -9.86 24.02
N GLU A 319 4.62 -10.08 25.25
CA GLU A 319 5.41 -10.28 26.47
C GLU A 319 6.14 -11.64 26.45
N GLU A 320 5.50 -12.72 26.00
CA GLU A 320 6.12 -14.03 25.74
C GLU A 320 7.22 -13.96 24.67
N GLN A 321 6.96 -13.22 23.58
CA GLN A 321 7.92 -12.94 22.51
C GLN A 321 9.00 -11.92 22.90
N LYS A 322 9.03 -11.46 24.15
CA LYS A 322 10.03 -10.53 24.72
C LYS A 322 10.17 -9.22 23.94
N MET A 323 9.08 -8.73 23.35
CA MET A 323 9.07 -7.50 22.52
C MET A 323 9.07 -6.24 23.41
N GLY A 324 10.10 -6.10 24.25
CA GLY A 324 10.19 -5.06 25.28
C GLY A 324 10.33 -3.65 24.73
N ALA A 325 10.89 -3.46 23.54
CA ALA A 325 10.98 -2.15 22.90
C ALA A 325 9.62 -1.73 22.32
N PHE A 326 8.91 -2.64 21.65
CA PHE A 326 7.51 -2.44 21.23
C PHE A 326 6.61 -2.13 22.44
N LEU A 327 6.62 -3.01 23.45
CA LEU A 327 5.78 -2.88 24.65
C LEU A 327 6.03 -1.59 25.42
N SER A 328 7.24 -1.04 25.39
CA SER A 328 7.57 0.23 26.05
C SER A 328 6.66 1.37 25.58
N VAL A 329 6.53 1.54 24.26
CA VAL A 329 5.71 2.59 23.61
C VAL A 329 4.25 2.49 24.04
N THR A 330 3.73 1.27 24.20
CA THR A 330 2.33 1.00 24.55
C THR A 330 1.93 1.52 25.93
N ASN A 331 2.89 1.64 26.86
CA ASN A 331 2.59 1.82 28.29
C ASN A 331 1.98 3.19 28.64
N GLY A 332 2.00 4.14 27.70
CA GLY A 332 1.36 5.45 27.86
C GLY A 332 -0.14 5.47 27.56
N SER A 333 -0.65 4.56 26.72
CA SER A 333 -2.07 4.52 26.32
C SER A 333 -2.93 3.58 27.19
N ALA A 334 -4.25 3.78 27.10
CA ALA A 334 -5.26 2.85 27.57
C ALA A 334 -5.77 1.90 26.47
N GLN A 335 -5.39 2.09 25.20
CA GLN A 335 -5.66 1.13 24.13
C GLN A 335 -4.72 -0.07 24.25
N SER A 336 -5.27 -1.29 24.17
CA SER A 336 -4.46 -2.50 24.10
C SER A 336 -3.63 -2.53 22.82
N PRO A 337 -2.33 -2.85 22.87
CA PRO A 337 -1.55 -3.10 21.68
C PRO A 337 -1.96 -4.42 21.01
N VAL A 338 -1.68 -4.53 19.72
CA VAL A 338 -1.86 -5.77 18.93
C VAL A 338 -0.61 -5.96 18.08
N PHE A 339 -0.10 -7.18 17.97
CA PHE A 339 0.87 -7.54 16.93
C PHE A 339 0.12 -8.34 15.86
N LEU A 340 0.03 -7.81 14.65
CA LEU A 340 -0.77 -8.40 13.57
C LEU A 340 0.15 -9.10 12.56
N GLU A 341 -0.07 -10.40 12.38
CA GLU A 341 0.55 -11.24 11.36
C GLU A 341 -0.44 -11.44 10.20
N VAL A 342 0.03 -11.35 8.96
CA VAL A 342 -0.78 -11.60 7.75
C VAL A 342 -0.01 -12.51 6.79
N GLU A 343 -0.32 -13.81 6.75
CA GLU A 343 0.26 -14.74 5.77
C GLU A 343 -0.60 -14.79 4.50
N TYR A 344 0.03 -14.56 3.35
CA TYR A 344 -0.51 -14.90 2.04
C TYR A 344 0.41 -15.92 1.35
N LEU A 345 -0.19 -17.02 0.87
CA LEU A 345 0.49 -18.02 0.06
C LEU A 345 -0.43 -18.47 -1.08
N LEU A 346 0.10 -18.43 -2.30
CA LEU A 346 -0.43 -19.11 -3.47
C LEU A 346 0.73 -19.71 -4.26
N GLY A 347 0.56 -20.94 -4.74
CA GLY A 347 1.64 -21.77 -5.30
C GLY A 347 2.42 -22.53 -4.22
N GLU A 348 3.52 -23.17 -4.62
CA GLU A 348 4.41 -23.89 -3.69
C GLU A 348 5.15 -22.93 -2.73
N LYS A 349 5.47 -23.38 -1.51
CA LYS A 349 6.29 -22.59 -0.58
C LYS A 349 7.72 -22.45 -1.14
N PRO A 350 8.21 -21.22 -1.44
CA PRO A 350 9.51 -21.04 -2.08
C PRO A 350 10.66 -21.57 -1.22
N ALA A 351 11.62 -22.26 -1.83
CA ALA A 351 12.79 -22.79 -1.12
C ALA A 351 13.67 -21.69 -0.48
N ALA A 352 13.61 -20.46 -0.99
CA ALA A 352 14.27 -19.27 -0.44
C ALA A 352 13.47 -18.59 0.69
N GLY A 353 12.28 -19.09 1.04
CA GLY A 353 11.38 -18.50 2.04
C GLY A 353 10.49 -17.38 1.50
N PRO A 354 9.62 -16.82 2.37
CA PRO A 354 8.69 -15.72 2.03
C PRO A 354 9.42 -14.40 1.80
N THR A 355 8.75 -13.43 1.19
CA THR A 355 9.11 -12.01 1.37
C THR A 355 8.35 -11.46 2.57
N VAL A 356 9.06 -10.97 3.59
CA VAL A 356 8.44 -10.39 4.78
C VAL A 356 8.28 -8.87 4.60
N LEU A 357 7.10 -8.36 4.95
CA LEU A 357 6.73 -6.95 4.85
C LEU A 357 6.40 -6.42 6.25
N VAL A 358 7.19 -5.48 6.78
CA VAL A 358 7.04 -4.99 8.17
C VAL A 358 6.50 -3.55 8.20
N GLY A 359 5.41 -3.29 8.91
CA GLY A 359 4.72 -2.00 8.87
C GLY A 359 4.67 -1.27 10.22
N LYS A 360 5.13 -0.01 10.29
CA LYS A 360 4.88 0.85 11.46
C LYS A 360 3.37 1.06 11.63
N GLY A 361 2.82 0.66 12.77
CA GLY A 361 1.39 0.70 13.09
C GLY A 361 1.02 1.63 14.24
N VAL A 362 1.64 2.81 14.34
CA VAL A 362 1.29 3.78 15.40
C VAL A 362 -0.02 4.47 15.02
N THR A 363 -1.12 4.00 15.57
CA THR A 363 -2.49 4.44 15.25
C THR A 363 -2.79 5.87 15.67
N PHE A 364 -2.10 6.37 16.71
CA PHE A 364 -1.95 7.79 16.98
C PHE A 364 -0.60 8.06 17.66
N ASP A 365 0.08 9.13 17.25
CA ASP A 365 1.37 9.54 17.80
C ASP A 365 1.33 10.97 18.34
N THR A 366 1.41 11.11 19.66
CA THR A 366 1.59 12.42 20.32
C THR A 366 3.06 12.73 20.63
N GLY A 367 4.00 11.82 20.34
CA GLY A 367 5.38 11.88 20.83
C GLY A 367 5.60 11.40 22.26
N GLY A 368 4.57 10.83 22.92
CA GLY A 368 4.66 10.38 24.31
C GLY A 368 4.93 11.53 25.29
N ILE A 369 6.00 11.40 26.09
CA ILE A 369 6.48 12.43 27.03
C ILE A 369 7.21 13.57 26.30
N SER A 370 7.94 13.26 25.23
CA SER A 370 8.50 14.20 24.26
C SER A 370 7.42 14.79 23.34
N ILE A 371 6.38 15.37 23.93
CA ILE A 371 5.13 15.70 23.25
C ILE A 371 5.30 16.63 22.04
N LYS A 372 4.68 16.27 20.90
CA LYS A 372 4.65 17.08 19.68
C LYS A 372 3.91 18.42 19.91
N PRO A 373 4.23 19.48 19.14
CA PRO A 373 3.39 20.68 19.06
C PRO A 373 1.96 20.35 18.61
N SER A 374 0.97 21.15 18.99
CA SER A 374 -0.42 20.97 18.57
C SER A 374 -0.65 21.18 17.07
N ASP A 375 0.19 21.99 16.41
CA ASP A 375 0.15 22.14 14.95
C ASP A 375 0.60 20.85 14.26
N GLY A 376 -0.07 20.48 13.17
CA GLY A 376 0.15 19.22 12.45
C GLY A 376 -0.26 17.93 13.20
N MET A 377 -0.39 17.92 14.53
CA MET A 377 -0.64 16.71 15.34
C MET A 377 -1.88 15.90 14.89
N ALA A 378 -2.92 16.56 14.37
CA ALA A 378 -4.11 15.89 13.82
C ALA A 378 -3.82 14.98 12.60
N LEU A 379 -2.66 15.12 11.95
CA LEU A 379 -2.18 14.23 10.89
C LEU A 379 -1.57 12.93 11.44
N MET A 380 -1.21 12.85 12.72
CA MET A 380 -0.55 11.68 13.32
C MET A 380 -1.47 10.46 13.50
N LYS A 381 -2.75 10.58 13.11
CA LYS A 381 -3.62 9.42 12.80
C LYS A 381 -3.12 8.58 11.62
N GLY A 382 -2.35 9.19 10.72
CA GLY A 382 -1.76 8.54 9.54
C GLY A 382 -0.41 7.88 9.83
N ASP A 383 0.05 7.87 11.08
CA ASP A 383 1.36 7.35 11.49
C ASP A 383 1.42 5.80 11.57
N MET A 384 0.27 5.18 11.30
CA MET A 384 0.10 3.77 10.93
C MET A 384 0.18 3.56 9.40
N GLY A 385 0.69 4.53 8.65
CA GLY A 385 0.82 4.45 7.19
C GLY A 385 1.67 3.27 6.72
N GLY A 386 2.67 2.87 7.52
CA GLY A 386 3.45 1.66 7.27
C GLY A 386 2.59 0.39 7.30
N ALA A 387 1.76 0.25 8.33
CA ALA A 387 0.77 -0.83 8.45
C ALA A 387 -0.22 -0.84 7.28
N ALA A 388 -0.76 0.33 6.91
CA ALA A 388 -1.70 0.46 5.81
C ALA A 388 -1.10 0.03 4.46
N VAL A 389 0.15 0.41 4.18
CA VAL A 389 0.89 0.03 2.97
C VAL A 389 1.14 -1.48 2.91
N VAL A 390 1.57 -2.11 4.03
CA VAL A 390 1.78 -3.57 4.09
C VAL A 390 0.49 -4.33 3.83
N LEU A 391 -0.59 -3.99 4.55
CA LEU A 391 -1.88 -4.66 4.43
C LEU A 391 -2.46 -4.50 3.01
N ALA A 392 -2.42 -3.29 2.44
CA ALA A 392 -2.87 -3.03 1.08
C ALA A 392 -2.06 -3.77 0.02
N THR A 393 -0.75 -3.93 0.23
CA THR A 393 0.11 -4.69 -0.70
C THR A 393 -0.26 -6.17 -0.68
N ILE A 394 -0.35 -6.79 0.50
CA ILE A 394 -0.64 -8.24 0.60
C ILE A 394 -2.04 -8.55 0.06
N LEU A 395 -3.05 -7.77 0.45
CA LEU A 395 -4.41 -7.96 -0.05
C LEU A 395 -4.54 -7.67 -1.55
N GLY A 396 -3.75 -6.74 -2.10
CA GLY A 396 -3.69 -6.48 -3.54
C GLY A 396 -2.98 -7.57 -4.34
N VAL A 397 -1.95 -8.22 -3.80
CA VAL A 397 -1.31 -9.40 -4.43
C VAL A 397 -2.24 -10.61 -4.36
N ALA A 398 -2.94 -10.81 -3.24
CA ALA A 398 -3.94 -11.87 -3.08
C ALA A 398 -5.13 -11.70 -4.05
N HIS A 399 -5.71 -10.50 -4.16
CA HIS A 399 -6.76 -10.20 -5.15
C HIS A 399 -6.25 -10.31 -6.60
N ALA A 400 -4.94 -10.28 -6.84
CA ALA A 400 -4.39 -10.53 -8.16
C ALA A 400 -4.28 -12.01 -8.53
N HIS A 401 -4.46 -12.93 -7.57
CA HIS A 401 -4.13 -14.35 -7.71
C HIS A 401 -2.67 -14.57 -8.17
N GLN A 402 -1.78 -13.69 -7.70
CA GLN A 402 -0.36 -13.75 -8.03
C GLN A 402 0.34 -14.75 -7.11
N GLU A 403 0.94 -15.79 -7.69
CA GLU A 403 1.84 -16.71 -6.99
C GLU A 403 2.92 -15.95 -6.22
N ALA A 404 2.90 -16.09 -4.89
CA ALA A 404 3.85 -15.51 -3.96
C ALA A 404 3.65 -16.14 -2.57
N HIS A 405 4.69 -16.05 -1.74
CA HIS A 405 4.60 -16.23 -0.29
C HIS A 405 5.01 -14.92 0.38
N LEU A 406 4.03 -14.22 0.97
CA LEU A 406 4.20 -12.93 1.64
C LEU A 406 3.78 -13.05 3.10
N ILE A 407 4.53 -12.44 4.02
CA ILE A 407 4.17 -12.37 5.43
C ILE A 407 4.24 -10.92 5.91
N GLY A 408 3.10 -10.36 6.28
CA GLY A 408 2.98 -9.03 6.88
C GLY A 408 3.17 -9.09 8.39
N LEU A 409 4.06 -8.27 8.95
CA LEU A 409 4.29 -8.14 10.39
C LEU A 409 4.04 -6.68 10.81
N ILE A 410 3.03 -6.47 11.63
CA ILE A 410 2.54 -5.11 11.93
C ILE A 410 2.34 -4.95 13.44
N PRO A 411 3.32 -4.38 14.19
CA PRO A 411 3.11 -3.91 15.55
C PRO A 411 2.18 -2.69 15.57
N LEU A 412 1.05 -2.80 16.26
CA LEU A 412 0.01 -1.78 16.38
C LEU A 412 -0.10 -1.27 17.82
N CYS A 413 -0.01 0.06 18.00
CA CYS A 413 -0.16 0.74 19.29
C CYS A 413 -0.58 2.20 19.12
N GLU A 414 -0.76 2.93 20.22
CA GLU A 414 -0.72 4.39 20.26
C GLU A 414 0.51 4.82 21.07
N ASN A 415 1.11 5.96 20.73
CA ASN A 415 2.15 6.62 21.53
C ASN A 415 1.56 7.85 22.22
N MET A 416 1.43 7.79 23.55
CA MET A 416 0.63 8.73 24.36
C MET A 416 1.38 9.15 25.65
N PRO A 417 1.25 10.39 26.15
CA PRO A 417 1.68 10.73 27.50
C PRO A 417 0.78 10.06 28.54
N GLY A 418 1.37 9.53 29.59
CA GLY A 418 0.63 8.94 30.71
C GLY A 418 1.53 8.66 31.90
N GLY A 419 0.94 8.41 33.08
CA GLY A 419 1.67 8.10 34.31
C GLY A 419 2.45 6.76 34.31
N ARG A 420 2.47 6.07 33.16
CA ARG A 420 3.20 4.82 32.88
C ARG A 420 3.98 4.87 31.56
N ALA A 421 3.93 5.97 30.81
CA ALA A 421 4.66 6.10 29.55
C ALA A 421 6.17 5.98 29.76
N THR A 422 6.89 5.50 28.74
CA THR A 422 8.36 5.61 28.66
C THR A 422 8.76 7.08 28.82
N LYS A 423 9.94 7.31 29.40
CA LYS A 423 10.51 8.63 29.71
C LYS A 423 11.87 8.76 29.02
N PRO A 424 12.28 9.98 28.64
CA PRO A 424 13.67 10.28 28.31
C PRO A 424 14.65 9.70 29.35
N GLY A 425 15.60 8.89 28.88
CA GLY A 425 16.60 8.19 29.70
C GLY A 425 16.18 6.83 30.28
N ASP A 426 14.98 6.31 29.95
CA ASP A 426 14.65 4.90 30.23
C ASP A 426 15.48 3.96 29.33
N VAL A 427 15.92 2.83 29.87
CA VAL A 427 16.53 1.74 29.08
C VAL A 427 15.52 0.62 28.87
N VAL A 428 15.37 0.18 27.63
CA VAL A 428 14.50 -0.95 27.25
C VAL A 428 15.32 -2.07 26.62
N LEU A 429 14.86 -3.31 26.76
CA LEU A 429 15.44 -4.47 26.07
C LEU A 429 14.56 -4.82 24.87
N SER A 430 15.18 -4.89 23.70
CA SER A 430 14.56 -5.41 22.47
C SER A 430 14.42 -6.94 22.52
N ARG A 431 13.62 -7.52 21.60
CA ARG A 431 13.53 -8.97 21.37
C ARG A 431 14.91 -9.60 21.13
N LYS A 432 15.78 -8.89 20.41
CA LYS A 432 17.19 -9.28 20.14
C LYS A 432 18.03 -9.43 21.41
N GLY A 433 17.57 -8.87 22.53
CA GLY A 433 18.33 -8.74 23.78
C GLY A 433 19.21 -7.47 23.84
N SER A 434 19.32 -6.70 22.75
CA SER A 434 20.05 -5.42 22.77
C SER A 434 19.32 -4.38 23.62
N SER A 435 20.09 -3.69 24.43
CA SER A 435 19.69 -2.57 25.28
C SER A 435 19.62 -1.26 24.49
N ILE A 436 18.54 -0.52 24.68
CA ILE A 436 18.26 0.74 23.97
C ILE A 436 17.96 1.82 25.01
N GLU A 437 18.78 2.87 25.03
CA GLU A 437 18.50 4.12 25.75
C GLU A 437 17.46 4.94 24.96
N VAL A 438 16.30 5.20 25.57
CA VAL A 438 15.22 5.99 24.97
C VAL A 438 15.40 7.45 25.37
N ASP A 439 16.26 8.18 24.66
CA ASP A 439 16.43 9.63 24.81
C ASP A 439 15.12 10.38 24.46
N ASN A 440 14.45 9.97 23.37
CA ASN A 440 13.30 10.70 22.86
C ASN A 440 12.12 9.77 22.55
N THR A 441 10.97 9.98 23.21
CA THR A 441 9.76 9.17 22.99
C THR A 441 8.97 9.54 21.72
N ASP A 442 9.41 10.57 20.98
CA ASP A 442 8.99 10.93 19.61
C ASP A 442 9.81 10.19 18.53
N ALA A 443 10.62 9.21 18.95
CA ALA A 443 11.34 8.26 18.11
C ALA A 443 10.92 6.82 18.46
N GLU A 444 9.62 6.61 18.63
CA GLU A 444 8.93 5.38 18.98
C GLU A 444 8.88 4.35 17.83
N GLY A 445 8.76 4.80 16.59
CA GLY A 445 8.48 3.93 15.44
C GLY A 445 9.61 2.95 15.18
N ARG A 446 10.84 3.35 15.47
CA ARG A 446 12.00 2.46 15.41
C ARG A 446 12.05 1.43 16.55
N LEU A 447 11.48 1.75 17.71
CA LEU A 447 11.35 0.84 18.86
C LEU A 447 10.29 -0.26 18.61
N ILE A 448 9.18 0.08 17.96
CA ILE A 448 8.18 -0.95 17.60
C ILE A 448 8.66 -1.81 16.42
N LEU A 449 9.40 -1.21 15.47
CA LEU A 449 9.94 -1.91 14.32
C LEU A 449 11.13 -2.82 14.67
N CYS A 450 11.97 -2.50 15.66
CA CYS A 450 13.14 -3.33 15.94
C CYS A 450 12.77 -4.75 16.39
N ASP A 451 11.72 -4.89 17.20
CA ASP A 451 11.24 -6.18 17.67
C ASP A 451 10.52 -6.96 16.55
N ALA A 452 9.85 -6.26 15.63
CA ALA A 452 9.20 -6.86 14.46
C ALA A 452 10.22 -7.29 13.37
N LEU A 453 11.30 -6.53 13.17
CA LEU A 453 12.42 -6.89 12.30
C LEU A 453 13.24 -8.05 12.87
N ASP A 454 13.42 -8.11 14.20
CA ASP A 454 14.04 -9.26 14.84
C ASP A 454 13.16 -10.52 14.67
N TYR A 455 11.84 -10.40 14.91
CA TYR A 455 10.86 -11.48 14.71
C TYR A 455 10.76 -11.97 13.26
N ALA A 456 11.06 -11.15 12.26
CA ALA A 456 11.05 -11.54 10.85
C ALA A 456 11.95 -12.76 10.53
N ARG A 457 12.98 -13.03 11.34
CA ARG A 457 13.91 -14.16 11.09
C ARG A 457 13.29 -15.54 11.30
N GLU A 458 12.24 -15.67 12.10
CA GLU A 458 11.59 -16.96 12.37
C GLU A 458 11.07 -17.60 11.07
N PHE A 459 10.70 -16.75 10.10
CA PHE A 459 10.20 -17.13 8.79
C PHE A 459 11.31 -17.45 7.76
N ARG A 460 12.58 -17.18 8.07
CA ARG A 460 13.76 -17.30 7.19
C ARG A 460 13.52 -16.71 5.78
N PRO A 461 13.29 -15.38 5.69
CA PRO A 461 12.75 -14.78 4.47
C PRO A 461 13.78 -14.56 3.36
N ALA A 462 13.33 -14.61 2.11
CA ALA A 462 14.12 -14.29 0.93
C ALA A 462 14.51 -12.80 0.89
N ALA A 463 13.64 -11.93 1.41
CA ALA A 463 13.89 -10.50 1.60
C ALA A 463 12.95 -9.91 2.67
N VAL A 464 13.39 -8.82 3.32
CA VAL A 464 12.60 -8.06 4.30
C VAL A 464 12.41 -6.62 3.81
N LEU A 465 11.17 -6.17 3.62
CA LEU A 465 10.87 -4.77 3.29
C LEU A 465 10.11 -4.14 4.46
N ASN A 466 10.55 -2.98 4.97
CA ASN A 466 9.83 -2.29 6.05
C ASN A 466 9.44 -0.85 5.74
N PHE A 467 8.20 -0.51 6.08
CA PHE A 467 7.52 0.73 5.71
C PHE A 467 7.15 1.51 6.95
N ALA A 468 7.50 2.79 6.99
CA ALA A 468 7.20 3.62 8.14
C ALA A 468 7.16 5.11 7.79
N THR A 469 6.20 5.82 8.36
CA THR A 469 6.22 7.27 8.56
C THR A 469 7.23 7.56 9.68
N LEU A 470 8.53 7.47 9.38
CA LEU A 470 9.54 7.32 10.44
C LEU A 470 10.18 8.63 10.87
N THR A 471 10.45 9.55 9.94
CA THR A 471 11.13 10.80 10.29
C THR A 471 10.61 12.03 9.54
N GLY A 472 10.39 13.13 10.28
CA GLY A 472 10.23 14.46 9.68
C GLY A 472 11.47 14.91 8.90
N ALA A 473 12.64 14.30 9.15
CA ALA A 473 13.84 14.51 8.34
C ALA A 473 13.66 14.04 6.89
N MET A 474 12.81 13.04 6.61
CA MET A 474 12.52 12.62 5.24
C MET A 474 11.58 13.59 4.49
N ASP A 475 10.58 14.17 5.18
CA ASP A 475 9.75 15.26 4.63
C ASP A 475 10.62 16.48 4.27
N VAL A 476 11.60 16.82 5.11
CA VAL A 476 12.57 17.90 4.83
C VAL A 476 13.54 17.55 3.69
N ALA A 477 13.87 16.27 3.48
CA ALA A 477 14.86 15.84 2.48
C ALA A 477 14.28 15.65 1.06
N LEU A 478 13.10 15.04 0.95
CA LEU A 478 12.48 14.66 -0.33
C LEU A 478 11.04 15.19 -0.50
N GLY A 479 10.40 15.63 0.58
CA GLY A 479 9.01 16.07 0.61
C GLY A 479 8.03 15.04 0.04
N PHE A 480 7.00 15.54 -0.65
CA PHE A 480 5.94 14.71 -1.25
C PHE A 480 6.33 14.09 -2.60
N GLY A 481 7.53 14.36 -3.13
CA GLY A 481 7.92 13.87 -4.46
C GLY A 481 8.08 12.35 -4.49
N CYS A 482 8.93 11.82 -3.62
CA CYS A 482 9.29 10.40 -3.58
C CYS A 482 9.53 9.92 -2.15
N ALA A 483 9.34 8.61 -1.91
CA ALA A 483 9.70 8.00 -0.63
C ALA A 483 11.20 7.68 -0.61
N GLY A 484 11.84 7.86 0.54
CA GLY A 484 13.26 7.55 0.70
C GLY A 484 13.46 6.08 1.06
N VAL A 485 14.38 5.40 0.38
CA VAL A 485 14.65 3.97 0.52
C VAL A 485 16.11 3.71 0.88
N PHE A 486 16.34 3.08 2.01
CA PHE A 486 17.64 2.56 2.43
C PHE A 486 17.67 1.05 2.16
N ALA A 487 18.68 0.54 1.47
CA ALA A 487 18.79 -0.89 1.16
C ALA A 487 20.25 -1.36 1.28
N ASN A 488 20.45 -2.55 1.86
CA ASN A 488 21.78 -3.18 1.95
C ASN A 488 22.15 -3.96 0.67
N ASP A 489 21.16 -4.58 0.01
CA ASP A 489 21.35 -5.29 -1.26
C ASP A 489 21.10 -4.40 -2.49
N GLU A 490 21.95 -4.58 -3.50
CA GLU A 490 21.93 -3.81 -4.75
C GLU A 490 20.87 -4.32 -5.73
N ALA A 491 20.72 -5.64 -5.86
CA ALA A 491 19.74 -6.22 -6.79
C ALA A 491 18.30 -5.92 -6.33
N LEU A 492 18.07 -5.97 -5.01
CA LEU A 492 16.84 -5.57 -4.36
C LEU A 492 16.53 -4.09 -4.60
N TRP A 493 17.51 -3.19 -4.42
CA TRP A 493 17.33 -1.76 -4.74
C TRP A 493 16.97 -1.56 -6.22
N GLN A 494 17.73 -2.13 -7.16
CA GLN A 494 17.50 -1.93 -8.60
C GLN A 494 16.13 -2.47 -9.04
N ARG A 495 15.64 -3.55 -8.44
CA ARG A 495 14.29 -4.06 -8.66
C ARG A 495 13.25 -3.08 -8.08
N ILE A 496 13.43 -2.58 -6.85
CA ILE A 496 12.53 -1.62 -6.20
C ILE A 496 12.43 -0.31 -7.02
N ASP A 497 13.56 0.28 -7.43
CA ASP A 497 13.63 1.50 -8.24
C ASP A 497 12.89 1.35 -9.57
N ARG A 498 13.10 0.23 -10.29
CA ARG A 498 12.41 -0.09 -11.55
C ARG A 498 10.89 -0.06 -11.39
N HIS A 499 10.35 -0.60 -10.30
CA HIS A 499 8.91 -0.66 -10.07
C HIS A 499 8.32 0.64 -9.49
N GLY A 500 9.10 1.41 -8.73
CA GLY A 500 8.77 2.81 -8.38
C GLY A 500 8.67 3.70 -9.62
N ARG A 501 9.60 3.55 -10.56
CA ARG A 501 9.57 4.22 -11.87
C ARG A 501 8.40 3.78 -12.73
N ALA A 502 8.20 2.47 -12.93
CA ALA A 502 7.14 1.93 -13.78
C ALA A 502 5.72 2.28 -13.27
N SER A 503 5.53 2.40 -11.96
CA SER A 503 4.25 2.84 -11.37
C SER A 503 4.10 4.36 -11.23
N GLN A 504 5.19 5.13 -11.39
CA GLN A 504 5.30 6.52 -10.96
C GLN A 504 4.93 6.76 -9.47
N ASP A 505 5.01 5.73 -8.62
CA ASP A 505 5.10 5.93 -7.18
C ASP A 505 6.58 6.05 -6.80
N LEU A 506 7.13 7.22 -7.10
CA LEU A 506 8.58 7.44 -7.14
C LEU A 506 9.27 7.15 -5.80
N LEU A 507 10.45 6.54 -5.90
CA LEU A 507 11.32 6.12 -4.81
C LEU A 507 12.72 6.69 -5.03
N TRP A 508 13.46 6.97 -3.96
CA TRP A 508 14.82 7.51 -4.05
C TRP A 508 15.75 6.84 -3.06
N ARG A 509 16.95 6.45 -3.50
CA ARG A 509 17.92 5.77 -2.61
C ARG A 509 18.54 6.74 -1.62
N MET A 510 18.53 6.38 -0.35
CA MET A 510 19.12 7.15 0.74
C MET A 510 20.33 6.41 1.33
N PRO A 511 21.39 7.12 1.76
CA PRO A 511 22.68 6.50 2.07
C PRO A 511 22.71 5.88 3.49
N LEU A 512 23.04 4.59 3.55
CA LEU A 512 23.29 3.87 4.80
C LEU A 512 24.80 3.68 4.99
N LEU A 513 25.42 4.52 5.83
CA LEU A 513 26.88 4.62 5.99
C LEU A 513 27.29 4.29 7.43
N ASP A 514 28.53 3.84 7.63
CA ASP A 514 29.04 3.49 8.96
C ASP A 514 29.05 4.65 9.96
N CYS A 515 29.13 5.90 9.48
CA CYS A 515 28.98 7.06 10.36
C CYS A 515 27.57 7.16 10.96
N HIS A 516 26.53 6.73 10.21
CA HIS A 516 25.17 6.65 10.73
C HIS A 516 25.04 5.49 11.73
N ARG A 517 25.65 4.33 11.45
CA ARG A 517 25.69 3.18 12.39
C ARG A 517 26.41 3.54 13.70
N ARG A 518 27.63 4.10 13.61
CA ARG A 518 28.40 4.55 14.79
C ARG A 518 27.71 5.64 15.60
N ALA A 519 26.90 6.50 14.97
CA ALA A 519 26.13 7.51 15.69
C ALA A 519 25.05 6.91 16.59
N MET A 520 24.56 5.69 16.33
CA MET A 520 23.50 5.05 17.12
C MET A 520 23.99 4.26 18.34
N ALA A 521 25.30 4.16 18.57
CA ALA A 521 25.84 3.52 19.77
C ALA A 521 25.43 4.30 21.04
N GLY A 522 25.01 3.58 22.08
CA GLY A 522 24.68 4.18 23.37
C GLY A 522 25.91 4.57 24.18
N THR A 523 25.72 5.38 25.23
CA THR A 523 26.82 5.74 26.15
C THR A 523 27.12 4.63 27.16
N PHE A 524 26.08 3.90 27.56
CA PHE A 524 26.12 2.79 28.53
C PHE A 524 25.16 1.64 28.15
N THR A 525 24.65 1.67 26.93
CA THR A 525 23.74 0.71 26.29
C THR A 525 24.28 0.35 24.91
N ASP A 526 23.82 -0.75 24.31
CA ASP A 526 24.20 -1.13 22.95
C ASP A 526 23.80 -0.05 21.93
N LEU A 527 22.62 0.53 22.12
CA LEU A 527 22.05 1.58 21.27
C LEU A 527 21.46 2.72 22.09
N ILE A 528 21.37 3.89 21.46
CA ILE A 528 20.46 4.98 21.82
C ILE A 528 19.36 5.08 20.75
N ASN A 529 18.15 5.51 21.06
CA ASN A 529 17.07 5.61 20.05
C ASN A 529 17.17 6.90 19.21
N LEU A 530 17.69 7.99 19.75
CA LEU A 530 17.99 9.24 19.04
C LEU A 530 19.41 9.71 19.41
N PRO A 531 20.30 9.98 18.44
CA PRO A 531 21.71 10.22 18.75
C PRO A 531 21.98 11.67 19.14
N ALA A 532 22.93 11.89 20.06
CA ALA A 532 23.32 13.23 20.53
C ALA A 532 23.89 14.16 19.43
N SER A 533 24.24 13.63 18.25
CA SER A 533 24.54 14.42 17.04
C SER A 533 23.33 15.17 16.47
N GLY A 534 22.12 14.90 16.98
CA GLY A 534 20.95 15.75 16.86
C GLY A 534 20.21 15.64 15.51
N ARG A 535 19.88 16.80 14.93
CA ARG A 535 18.95 16.90 13.79
C ARG A 535 19.53 16.44 12.45
N SER A 536 20.85 16.37 12.32
CA SER A 536 21.53 16.07 11.05
C SER A 536 21.35 14.61 10.65
N ALA A 537 21.03 14.38 9.37
CA ALA A 537 20.84 13.03 8.79
C ALA A 537 19.86 12.12 9.56
N GLY A 538 18.83 12.70 10.22
CA GLY A 538 17.91 11.99 11.10
C GLY A 538 17.20 10.75 10.49
N ALA A 539 16.92 10.79 9.18
CA ALA A 539 16.41 9.63 8.44
C ALA A 539 17.44 8.49 8.32
N CYS A 540 18.70 8.84 8.05
CA CYS A 540 19.78 7.89 7.83
C CYS A 540 20.25 7.25 9.15
N THR A 541 20.19 7.99 10.27
CA THR A 541 20.43 7.46 11.61
C THR A 541 19.26 6.58 12.09
N ALA A 542 18.01 6.94 11.75
CA ALA A 542 16.86 6.05 11.96
C ALA A 542 16.98 4.73 11.19
N ALA A 543 17.37 4.79 9.92
CA ALA A 543 17.66 3.60 9.10
C ALA A 543 18.80 2.77 9.69
N ALA A 544 19.87 3.41 10.18
CA ALA A 544 20.99 2.72 10.82
C ALA A 544 20.63 2.04 12.14
N PHE A 545 19.69 2.60 12.91
CA PHE A 545 19.12 1.93 14.07
C PHE A 545 18.35 0.67 13.66
N LEU A 546 17.47 0.75 12.65
CA LEU A 546 16.74 -0.41 12.14
C LEU A 546 17.67 -1.50 11.58
N ALA A 547 18.74 -1.10 10.89
CA ALA A 547 19.76 -1.97 10.32
C ALA A 547 20.55 -2.79 11.35
N HIS A 548 20.43 -2.51 12.66
CA HIS A 548 21.00 -3.36 13.72
C HIS A 548 20.17 -4.64 13.96
N PHE A 549 18.88 -4.64 13.65
CA PHE A 549 17.96 -5.74 14.00
C PHE A 549 17.79 -6.76 12.87
N VAL A 550 18.32 -6.43 11.69
CA VAL A 550 18.38 -7.26 10.50
C VAL A 550 19.78 -7.91 10.42
N PRO A 551 19.91 -9.21 10.07
CA PRO A 551 21.21 -9.81 9.76
C PRO A 551 21.90 -9.13 8.57
N ASP A 552 23.22 -8.96 8.58
CA ASP A 552 23.94 -8.24 7.51
C ASP A 552 23.83 -8.95 6.13
N ASP A 553 23.62 -10.27 6.12
CA ASP A 553 23.44 -11.12 4.93
C ASP A 553 21.99 -11.19 4.43
N GLN A 554 21.01 -10.70 5.19
CA GLN A 554 19.59 -10.69 4.83
C GLN A 554 19.29 -9.55 3.84
N PRO A 555 18.79 -9.81 2.62
CA PRO A 555 18.39 -8.74 1.70
C PRO A 555 17.24 -7.92 2.31
N TRP A 556 17.47 -6.61 2.49
CA TRP A 556 16.58 -5.72 3.23
C TRP A 556 16.48 -4.34 2.61
N ALA A 557 15.27 -3.76 2.68
CA ALA A 557 15.04 -2.36 2.35
C ALA A 557 14.04 -1.69 3.32
N HIS A 558 14.45 -0.55 3.89
CA HIS A 558 13.59 0.35 4.66
C HIS A 558 13.11 1.52 3.80
N PHE A 559 11.79 1.69 3.73
CA PHE A 559 11.09 2.82 3.13
C PHE A 559 10.65 3.79 4.24
N ASP A 560 11.25 4.98 4.32
CA ASP A 560 10.68 6.10 5.08
C ASP A 560 9.71 6.86 4.17
N ILE A 561 8.42 6.74 4.49
CA ILE A 561 7.30 7.25 3.72
C ILE A 561 6.71 8.53 4.32
N ALA A 562 7.36 9.13 5.32
CA ALA A 562 6.85 10.32 6.03
C ALA A 562 6.54 11.50 5.08
N GLY A 563 7.46 11.84 4.17
CA GLY A 563 7.26 12.94 3.20
C GLY A 563 6.12 12.70 2.21
N VAL A 564 5.88 11.44 1.82
CA VAL A 564 4.77 11.07 0.93
C VAL A 564 3.46 10.77 1.67
N MET A 565 3.41 10.85 3.01
CA MET A 565 2.24 10.44 3.82
C MET A 565 0.95 11.19 3.45
N HIS A 566 1.03 12.50 3.20
CA HIS A 566 -0.14 13.37 3.11
C HIS A 566 -0.06 14.44 2.01
N THR A 567 -1.00 14.40 1.08
CA THR A 567 -1.17 15.38 0.01
C THR A 567 -1.84 16.65 0.56
N ARG A 568 -1.11 17.78 0.63
CA ARG A 568 -1.63 19.04 1.20
C ARG A 568 -2.54 19.83 0.25
N ARG A 569 -2.23 19.85 -1.06
CA ARG A 569 -3.07 20.44 -2.12
C ARG A 569 -3.31 19.35 -3.16
N GLY A 570 -4.56 19.17 -3.56
CA GLY A 570 -4.93 18.14 -4.53
C GLY A 570 -4.67 18.58 -5.96
N GLU A 571 -4.08 17.72 -6.78
CA GLU A 571 -3.86 17.93 -8.22
C GLU A 571 -4.03 16.60 -8.97
N GLY A 572 -4.94 16.58 -9.95
CA GLY A 572 -5.28 15.38 -10.72
C GLY A 572 -5.57 14.17 -9.83
N HIS A 573 -4.74 13.13 -9.97
CA HIS A 573 -4.88 11.84 -9.27
C HIS A 573 -4.30 11.85 -7.83
N HIS A 574 -3.51 12.86 -7.49
CA HIS A 574 -3.08 13.16 -6.12
C HIS A 574 -4.15 14.01 -5.42
N VAL A 575 -5.23 13.40 -4.94
CA VAL A 575 -6.24 14.10 -4.13
C VAL A 575 -5.73 14.44 -2.72
N ALA A 576 -6.28 15.48 -2.10
CA ALA A 576 -5.88 15.95 -0.78
C ALA A 576 -6.28 14.98 0.36
N GLY A 577 -5.46 14.91 1.41
CA GLY A 577 -5.58 13.95 2.51
C GLY A 577 -4.43 12.95 2.54
N MET A 578 -4.58 11.85 3.27
CA MET A 578 -3.57 10.78 3.30
C MET A 578 -3.44 10.10 1.93
N SER A 579 -2.21 9.77 1.53
CA SER A 579 -1.89 9.43 0.13
C SER A 579 -1.99 7.94 -0.21
N GLY A 580 -1.78 7.04 0.76
CA GLY A 580 -1.66 5.59 0.55
C GLY A 580 -0.39 5.15 -0.22
N ARG A 581 0.60 6.03 -0.39
CA ARG A 581 1.84 5.74 -1.12
C ARG A 581 2.83 4.93 -0.26
N PRO A 582 3.65 4.02 -0.83
CA PRO A 582 3.83 3.74 -2.26
C PRO A 582 3.21 2.39 -2.70
N VAL A 583 1.95 2.09 -2.34
CA VAL A 583 1.31 0.78 -2.64
C VAL A 583 1.42 0.36 -4.11
N ARG A 584 1.33 1.29 -5.06
CA ARG A 584 1.44 0.98 -6.51
C ARG A 584 2.81 0.44 -6.93
N ALA A 585 3.89 0.96 -6.35
CA ALA A 585 5.24 0.46 -6.62
C ALA A 585 5.40 -0.98 -6.12
N LEU A 586 4.79 -1.30 -4.98
CA LEU A 586 4.83 -2.64 -4.39
C LEU A 586 3.95 -3.62 -5.18
N LEU A 587 2.77 -3.20 -5.65
CA LEU A 587 1.97 -4.02 -6.56
C LEU A 587 2.69 -4.22 -7.90
N SER A 588 3.33 -3.20 -8.47
CA SER A 588 4.20 -3.39 -9.65
C SER A 588 5.33 -4.39 -9.37
N LEU A 589 5.99 -4.29 -8.21
CA LEU A 589 7.09 -5.17 -7.77
C LEU A 589 6.70 -6.65 -7.65
N PHE A 590 5.48 -6.95 -7.18
CA PHE A 590 5.03 -8.33 -6.98
C PHE A 590 4.27 -8.91 -8.17
N LEU A 591 3.47 -8.11 -8.89
CA LEU A 591 2.67 -8.58 -10.03
C LEU A 591 3.49 -8.73 -11.33
N ALA A 592 4.63 -8.07 -11.46
CA ALA A 592 5.49 -8.16 -12.65
C ALA A 592 6.35 -9.43 -12.72
N ARG A 593 6.00 -10.51 -12.01
CA ARG A 593 6.72 -11.80 -12.08
C ARG A 593 6.36 -12.63 -13.33
N TYR A 594 5.28 -12.28 -14.04
CA TYR A 594 4.72 -13.05 -15.16
C TYR A 594 4.51 -12.15 -16.39
N HIS A 595 5.62 -11.71 -16.98
CA HIS A 595 5.71 -11.04 -18.29
C HIS A 595 6.85 -11.65 -19.11
#